data_AF-A0A532EIY5-F1
#
_entry.id   AF-A0A532EIY5-F1
#
_cell.length_a   1.000
_cell.length_b   1.000
_cell.length_c   1.000
_cell.angle_alpha   90.00
_cell.angle_beta   90.00
_cell.angle_gamma   90.00
#
_symmetry.space_group_name_H-M   'P 1'
#
loop_
_entity.id
_entity.type
_entity.pdbx_description
1 polymer ?
#
loop_
_entity_poly.entity_id
_entity_poly.type
_entity_poly.pdbx_seq_one_letter_code
_entity_poly.pdbx_strand_id
1 'polypeptide(L)'
;MATLSHQVWINAPVSKVYQALATADGLGRWWAPHTSTETDAGLVLAHGAGTEHGEVRMKVLDTTQDKRIEWEIISNHPSRSPASAWTGTHISFEITERKNPGHWLGISDEVPHMAVIEFRHSGWNEDGEYFGFCNFAWGETLLMLKQWCESS
;
A
#
# COMPACT_ATOMS: atom_id res chain seq x y z
N MET A 1 -1.65 19.22 -7.22
CA MET A 1 -1.51 18.33 -6.04
C MET A 1 -0.33 17.40 -6.29
N ALA A 2 0.47 17.16 -5.27
CA ALA A 2 1.66 16.31 -5.34
C ALA A 2 1.31 14.83 -5.17
N THR A 3 2.28 13.96 -5.49
CA THR A 3 2.16 12.50 -5.37
C THR A 3 3.42 11.92 -4.74
N LEU A 4 3.26 11.20 -3.64
CA LEU A 4 4.33 10.36 -3.09
C LEU A 4 4.45 9.11 -3.96
N SER A 5 5.65 8.78 -4.40
CA SER A 5 5.89 7.65 -5.31
C SER A 5 7.04 6.77 -4.81
N HIS A 6 6.83 5.46 -4.84
CA HIS A 6 7.84 4.45 -4.52
C HIS A 6 7.79 3.33 -5.56
N GLN A 7 8.95 2.82 -5.97
CA GLN A 7 9.05 1.62 -6.79
C GLN A 7 9.69 0.51 -5.96
N VAL A 8 9.02 -0.63 -5.86
CA VAL A 8 9.45 -1.74 -5.00
C VAL A 8 9.53 -3.02 -5.79
N TRP A 9 10.67 -3.68 -5.67
CA TRP A 9 11.05 -4.88 -6.39
C TRP A 9 10.95 -6.05 -5.42
N ILE A 10 10.06 -7.00 -5.68
CA ILE A 10 9.72 -8.07 -4.76
C ILE A 10 9.96 -9.41 -5.44
N ASN A 11 10.87 -10.22 -4.90
CA ASN A 11 11.22 -11.56 -5.37
C ASN A 11 10.12 -12.59 -5.04
N ALA A 12 8.94 -12.36 -5.61
CA ALA A 12 7.74 -13.17 -5.45
C ALA A 12 6.87 -13.05 -6.72
N PRO A 13 6.00 -14.05 -7.00
CA PRO A 13 5.03 -13.95 -8.07
C PRO A 13 4.07 -12.78 -7.89
N VAL A 14 3.66 -12.15 -9.01
CA VAL A 14 2.68 -11.04 -9.03
C VAL A 14 1.41 -11.39 -8.26
N SER A 15 0.89 -12.60 -8.42
CA SER A 15 -0.35 -13.04 -7.76
C SER A 15 -0.24 -13.06 -6.24
N LYS A 16 0.93 -13.41 -5.69
CA LYS A 16 1.18 -13.38 -4.25
C LYS A 16 1.16 -11.94 -3.73
N VAL A 17 1.81 -11.03 -4.44
CA VAL A 17 1.83 -9.61 -4.10
C VAL A 17 0.44 -9.00 -4.19
N TYR A 18 -0.32 -9.32 -5.24
CA TYR A 18 -1.70 -8.86 -5.38
C TYR A 18 -2.58 -9.34 -4.21
N GLN A 19 -2.53 -10.62 -3.85
CA GLN A 19 -3.31 -11.16 -2.72
C GLN A 19 -2.94 -10.51 -1.38
N ALA A 20 -1.67 -10.18 -1.17
CA ALA A 20 -1.18 -9.46 0.01
C ALA A 20 -1.79 -8.05 0.17
N LEU A 21 -2.12 -7.43 -0.96
CA LEU A 21 -2.63 -6.06 -1.02
C LEU A 21 -4.16 -6.00 -1.12
N ALA A 22 -4.79 -6.91 -1.85
CA ALA A 22 -6.19 -6.79 -2.24
C ALA A 22 -7.21 -7.14 -1.14
N THR A 23 -6.77 -7.77 -0.04
CA THR A 23 -7.67 -8.32 0.98
C THR A 23 -7.31 -7.87 2.38
N ALA A 24 -8.31 -7.73 3.26
CA ALA A 24 -8.08 -7.44 4.68
C ALA A 24 -7.19 -8.49 5.35
N ASP A 25 -7.37 -9.78 5.01
CA ASP A 25 -6.53 -10.86 5.51
C ASP A 25 -5.08 -10.70 5.06
N GLY A 26 -4.85 -10.38 3.78
CA GLY A 26 -3.52 -10.13 3.22
C GLY A 26 -2.83 -8.94 3.87
N LEU A 27 -3.51 -7.79 3.94
CA LEU A 27 -3.02 -6.57 4.59
C LEU A 27 -2.72 -6.81 6.08
N GLY A 28 -3.55 -7.64 6.72
CA GLY A 28 -3.41 -8.13 8.09
C GLY A 28 -2.11 -8.88 8.37
N ARG A 29 -1.46 -9.46 7.36
CA ARG A 29 -0.23 -10.25 7.54
C ARG A 29 1.03 -9.40 7.64
N TRP A 30 1.05 -8.22 7.04
CA TRP A 30 2.29 -7.45 6.87
C TRP A 30 2.18 -5.98 7.28
N TRP A 31 0.99 -5.36 7.29
CA TRP A 31 0.84 -3.94 7.61
C TRP A 31 0.25 -3.72 9.00
N ALA A 32 -1.02 -4.07 9.18
CA ALA A 32 -1.79 -3.93 10.41
C ALA A 32 -3.04 -4.81 10.30
N PRO A 33 -3.68 -5.24 11.40
CA PRO A 33 -4.97 -5.91 11.33
C PRO A 33 -6.00 -5.03 10.60
N HIS A 34 -6.45 -5.50 9.44
CA HIS A 34 -7.49 -4.83 8.65
C HIS A 34 -8.83 -5.54 8.81
N THR A 35 -9.90 -4.77 8.66
CA THR A 35 -11.26 -5.28 8.51
C THR A 35 -11.79 -4.92 7.13
N SER A 36 -12.77 -5.69 6.66
CA SER A 36 -13.45 -5.47 5.39
C SER A 36 -14.95 -5.36 5.66
N THR A 37 -15.59 -4.31 5.16
CA THR A 37 -17.02 -4.06 5.34
C THR A 37 -17.65 -3.63 4.02
N GLU A 38 -18.72 -4.31 3.62
CA GLU A 38 -19.57 -3.88 2.50
C GLU A 38 -20.46 -2.71 2.94
N THR A 39 -20.52 -1.66 2.13
CA THR A 39 -21.34 -0.47 2.38
C THR A 39 -22.15 -0.13 1.13
N ASP A 40 -23.16 0.75 1.27
CA ASP A 40 -23.92 1.24 0.12
C ASP A 40 -23.05 1.95 -0.94
N ALA A 41 -21.87 2.43 -0.54
CA ALA A 41 -20.92 3.10 -1.41
C ALA A 41 -19.85 2.17 -2.00
N GLY A 42 -19.87 0.87 -1.66
CA GLY A 42 -18.89 -0.14 -2.05
C GLY A 42 -18.10 -0.72 -0.88
N LEU A 43 -17.07 -1.51 -1.22
CA LEU A 43 -16.20 -2.18 -0.26
C LEU A 43 -15.29 -1.17 0.46
N VAL A 44 -15.25 -1.25 1.80
CA VAL A 44 -14.38 -0.43 2.64
C VAL A 44 -13.43 -1.32 3.45
N LEU A 45 -12.14 -1.05 3.31
CA LEU A 45 -11.08 -1.60 4.16
C LEU A 45 -10.78 -0.61 5.29
N ALA A 46 -10.52 -1.10 6.50
CA ALA A 46 -10.22 -0.24 7.62
C ALA A 46 -9.18 -0.84 8.56
N HIS A 47 -8.32 0.00 9.13
CA HIS A 47 -7.39 -0.38 10.20
C HIS A 47 -7.28 0.72 11.25
N GLY A 48 -6.92 0.33 12.48
CA GLY A 48 -6.64 1.29 13.54
C GLY A 48 -5.35 2.07 13.26
N ALA A 49 -5.38 3.38 13.44
CA ALA A 49 -4.21 4.26 13.38
C ALA A 49 -3.57 4.49 14.77
N GLY A 50 -4.01 3.76 15.80
CA GLY A 50 -3.63 3.95 17.20
C GLY A 50 -4.67 4.73 17.99
N THR A 51 -4.63 4.60 19.32
CA THR A 51 -5.67 5.06 20.26
C THR A 51 -6.01 6.54 20.14
N GLU A 52 -5.07 7.37 19.66
CA GLU A 52 -5.23 8.82 19.55
C GLU A 52 -5.53 9.33 18.12
N HIS A 53 -5.50 8.44 17.13
CA HIS A 53 -5.57 8.80 15.71
C HIS A 53 -6.82 8.28 15.00
N GLY A 54 -7.61 7.42 15.66
CA GLY A 54 -8.85 6.88 15.12
C GLY A 54 -8.62 5.75 14.13
N GLU A 55 -9.56 5.56 13.22
CA GLU A 55 -9.55 4.50 12.21
C GLU A 55 -9.32 5.12 10.83
N VAL A 56 -8.36 4.56 10.07
CA VAL A 56 -8.18 4.88 8.66
C VAL A 56 -9.15 4.02 7.86
N ARG A 57 -9.99 4.66 7.05
CA ARG A 57 -11.00 4.00 6.20
C ARG A 57 -10.69 4.25 4.74
N MET A 58 -10.61 3.17 3.99
CA MET A 58 -10.17 3.11 2.60
C MET A 58 -11.30 2.53 1.76
N LYS A 59 -11.92 3.35 0.93
CA LYS A 59 -12.90 2.89 -0.05
C LYS A 59 -12.15 2.26 -1.21
N VAL A 60 -12.49 1.03 -1.56
CA VAL A 60 -11.88 0.32 -2.68
C VAL A 60 -12.46 0.83 -4.00
N LEU A 61 -11.58 1.33 -4.89
CA LEU A 61 -11.94 1.87 -6.20
C LEU A 61 -11.58 0.92 -7.35
N ASP A 62 -10.47 0.18 -7.24
CA ASP A 62 -10.01 -0.79 -8.25
C ASP A 62 -9.40 -2.02 -7.57
N THR A 63 -9.69 -3.20 -8.13
CA THR A 63 -9.12 -4.50 -7.74
C THR A 63 -8.84 -5.37 -8.97
N THR A 64 -8.39 -4.77 -10.07
CA THR A 64 -8.04 -5.50 -11.30
C THR A 64 -6.99 -6.57 -10.99
N GLN A 65 -7.43 -7.83 -11.07
CA GLN A 65 -6.66 -8.99 -10.64
C GLN A 65 -5.24 -8.99 -11.20
N ASP A 66 -4.26 -9.19 -10.30
CA ASP A 66 -2.83 -9.30 -10.60
C ASP A 66 -2.24 -8.09 -11.34
N LYS A 67 -2.91 -6.93 -11.31
CA LYS A 67 -2.48 -5.74 -12.05
C LYS A 67 -2.59 -4.45 -11.24
N ARG A 68 -3.76 -4.15 -10.69
CA ARG A 68 -4.00 -2.83 -10.08
C ARG A 68 -4.89 -2.92 -8.86
N ILE A 69 -4.54 -2.13 -7.86
CA ILE A 69 -5.35 -1.89 -6.66
C ILE A 69 -5.39 -0.38 -6.42
N GLU A 70 -6.56 0.16 -6.13
CA GLU A 70 -6.72 1.58 -5.80
C GLU A 70 -7.73 1.77 -4.67
N TRP A 71 -7.38 2.67 -3.75
CA TRP A 71 -8.20 3.08 -2.62
C TRP A 71 -8.29 4.60 -2.52
N GLU A 72 -9.45 5.09 -2.10
CA GLU A 72 -9.65 6.48 -1.63
C GLU A 72 -9.73 6.49 -0.11
N ILE A 73 -9.00 7.41 0.53
CA ILE A 73 -9.12 7.62 1.98
C ILE A 73 -10.36 8.46 2.27
N ILE A 74 -11.31 7.88 3.01
CA ILE A 74 -12.62 8.50 3.32
C ILE A 74 -12.78 8.85 4.80
N SER A 75 -11.79 8.54 5.64
CA SER A 75 -11.77 8.89 7.06
C SER A 75 -11.25 10.31 7.30
N ASN A 76 -11.77 10.95 8.35
CA ASN A 76 -11.28 12.24 8.85
C ASN A 76 -10.53 12.02 10.16
N HIS A 77 -9.45 12.77 10.37
CA HIS A 77 -8.58 12.63 11.55
C HIS A 77 -8.28 13.98 12.21
N PRO A 78 -8.00 13.99 13.53
CA PRO A 78 -7.57 15.21 14.22
C PRO A 78 -6.32 15.81 13.58
N SER A 79 -6.19 17.14 13.55
CA SER A 79 -5.06 17.85 12.92
C SER A 79 -3.67 17.43 13.42
N ARG A 80 -3.58 16.93 14.66
CA ARG A 80 -2.35 16.38 15.26
C ARG A 80 -1.92 15.02 14.71
N SER A 81 -2.75 14.37 13.88
CA SER A 81 -2.47 13.07 13.30
C SER A 81 -1.89 13.25 11.89
N PRO A 82 -0.84 12.50 11.51
CA PRO A 82 -0.37 12.47 10.13
C PRO A 82 -1.46 12.06 9.12
N ALA A 83 -2.42 11.24 9.55
CA ALA A 83 -3.55 10.80 8.74
C ALA A 83 -4.55 11.95 8.43
N SER A 84 -4.46 13.10 9.11
CA SER A 84 -5.29 14.27 8.80
C SER A 84 -5.05 14.82 7.39
N ALA A 85 -3.84 14.61 6.84
CA ALA A 85 -3.50 15.02 5.49
C ALA A 85 -4.01 14.04 4.41
N TRP A 86 -4.66 12.93 4.80
CA TRP A 86 -5.01 11.85 3.88
C TRP A 86 -6.46 11.93 3.41
N THR A 87 -7.35 12.69 4.04
CA THR A 87 -8.77 12.71 3.62
C THR A 87 -8.91 13.12 2.14
N GLY A 88 -9.54 12.26 1.32
CA GLY A 88 -9.74 12.47 -0.12
C GLY A 88 -8.51 12.17 -0.99
N THR A 89 -7.40 11.71 -0.41
CA THR A 89 -6.24 11.25 -1.17
C THR A 89 -6.46 9.83 -1.70
N HIS A 90 -5.66 9.45 -2.70
CA HIS A 90 -5.79 8.17 -3.37
C HIS A 90 -4.48 7.39 -3.26
N ILE A 91 -4.59 6.13 -2.85
CA ILE A 91 -3.48 5.18 -2.79
C ILE A 91 -3.67 4.17 -3.92
N SER A 92 -2.67 3.99 -4.78
CA SER A 92 -2.71 3.02 -5.85
C SER A 92 -1.42 2.20 -5.95
N PHE A 93 -1.58 0.95 -6.35
CA PHE A 93 -0.52 0.01 -6.65
C PHE A 93 -0.71 -0.49 -8.08
N GLU A 94 0.25 -0.25 -8.95
CA GLU A 94 0.38 -0.99 -10.21
C GLU A 94 1.38 -2.12 -10.01
N ILE A 95 1.03 -3.32 -10.44
CA ILE A 95 1.84 -4.52 -10.28
C ILE A 95 2.19 -5.03 -11.68
N THR A 96 3.48 -5.14 -11.94
CA THR A 96 4.01 -5.67 -13.19
C THR A 96 4.98 -6.80 -12.91
N GLU A 97 5.17 -7.65 -13.91
CA GLU A 97 6.18 -8.71 -13.86
C GLU A 97 7.44 -8.28 -14.61
N ARG A 98 8.61 -8.65 -14.08
CA ARG A 98 9.88 -8.55 -14.81
C ARG A 98 10.75 -9.77 -14.56
N LYS A 99 11.78 -9.93 -15.39
CA LYS A 99 12.86 -10.90 -15.15
C LYS A 99 13.60 -10.54 -13.86
N ASN A 100 13.83 -11.54 -13.03
CA ASN A 100 14.65 -11.41 -11.85
C ASN A 100 16.11 -11.11 -12.26
N PRO A 101 16.69 -9.97 -11.86
CA PRO A 101 18.08 -9.63 -12.16
C PRO A 101 19.08 -10.42 -11.30
N GLY A 102 18.58 -11.25 -10.38
CA GLY A 102 19.36 -12.19 -9.59
C GLY A 102 20.47 -11.53 -8.79
N HIS A 103 21.67 -12.08 -8.96
CA HIS A 103 22.91 -11.63 -8.35
C HIS A 103 23.19 -10.11 -8.33
N TRP A 104 22.66 -9.31 -9.29
CA TRP A 104 22.86 -7.85 -9.28
C TRP A 104 22.35 -7.18 -7.99
N LEU A 105 21.30 -7.73 -7.40
CA LEU A 105 20.68 -7.22 -6.17
C LEU A 105 21.00 -8.08 -4.94
N GLY A 106 21.89 -9.08 -5.07
CA GLY A 106 22.17 -10.03 -4.00
C GLY A 106 20.96 -10.89 -3.59
N ILE A 107 19.98 -11.06 -4.49
CA ILE A 107 18.76 -11.85 -4.29
C ILE A 107 18.88 -13.19 -5.03
N SER A 108 18.17 -14.21 -4.54
CA SER A 108 18.12 -15.53 -5.19
C SER A 108 17.47 -15.46 -6.58
N ASP A 109 18.11 -16.13 -7.54
CA ASP A 109 17.68 -16.26 -8.94
C ASP A 109 16.71 -17.44 -9.15
N GLU A 110 16.36 -18.18 -8.08
CA GLU A 110 15.48 -19.35 -8.14
C GLU A 110 14.09 -19.02 -8.67
N VAL A 111 13.60 -17.80 -8.39
CA VAL A 111 12.36 -17.29 -8.97
C VAL A 111 12.72 -16.52 -10.25
N PRO A 112 12.37 -17.01 -11.46
CA PRO A 112 12.81 -16.41 -12.72
C PRO A 112 12.19 -15.04 -12.98
N HIS A 113 11.03 -14.78 -12.35
CA HIS A 113 10.25 -13.56 -12.49
C HIS A 113 9.89 -13.00 -11.12
N MET A 114 9.85 -11.68 -11.04
CA MET A 114 9.60 -10.93 -9.81
C MET A 114 8.54 -9.87 -10.07
N ALA A 115 7.78 -9.53 -9.04
CA ALA A 115 6.84 -8.43 -9.09
C ALA A 115 7.56 -7.08 -8.92
N VAL A 116 7.11 -6.09 -9.67
CA VAL A 116 7.41 -4.68 -9.44
C VAL A 116 6.13 -3.96 -9.09
N ILE A 117 6.15 -3.28 -7.95
CA ILE A 117 5.09 -2.38 -7.52
C ILE A 117 5.49 -0.95 -7.90
N GLU A 118 4.62 -0.24 -8.60
CA GLU A 118 4.59 1.22 -8.63
C GLU A 118 3.55 1.70 -7.62
N PHE A 119 4.01 2.13 -6.46
CA PHE A 119 3.17 2.71 -5.43
C PHE A 119 3.01 4.20 -5.67
N ARG A 120 1.78 4.70 -5.58
CA ARG A 120 1.46 6.12 -5.60
C ARG A 120 0.47 6.45 -4.51
N HIS A 121 0.74 7.51 -3.76
CA HIS A 121 -0.22 8.16 -2.90
C HIS A 121 -0.39 9.61 -3.37
N SER A 122 -1.49 9.89 -4.06
CA SER A 122 -1.75 11.15 -4.77
C SER A 122 -2.81 11.99 -4.06
N GLY A 123 -2.86 13.29 -4.38
CA GLY A 123 -3.79 14.24 -3.75
C GLY A 123 -3.17 15.08 -2.63
N TRP A 124 -1.84 15.07 -2.51
CA TRP A 124 -1.14 15.78 -1.44
C TRP A 124 -1.00 17.28 -1.69
N ASN A 125 -0.96 18.03 -0.60
CA ASN A 125 -0.35 19.35 -0.54
C ASN A 125 1.17 19.19 -0.27
N GLU A 126 2.03 19.61 -1.20
CA GLU A 126 3.49 19.43 -1.10
C GLU A 126 4.11 20.25 0.04
N ASP A 127 3.52 21.42 0.34
CA ASP A 127 3.93 22.27 1.46
C ASP A 127 3.32 21.81 2.80
N GLY A 128 2.62 20.66 2.82
CA GLY A 128 1.98 20.11 4.01
C GLY A 128 3.00 19.50 4.97
N GLU A 129 2.80 19.75 6.28
CA GLU A 129 3.67 19.27 7.37
C GLU A 129 4.00 17.76 7.27
N TYR A 130 3.02 16.95 6.88
CA TYR A 130 3.17 15.49 6.84
C TYR A 130 3.64 14.92 5.51
N PHE A 131 3.89 15.74 4.48
CA PHE A 131 4.29 15.25 3.15
C PHE A 131 5.59 14.42 3.21
N GLY A 132 6.66 15.02 3.77
CA GLY A 132 7.95 14.33 3.95
C GLY A 132 7.89 13.17 4.94
N PHE A 133 7.15 13.33 6.04
CA PHE A 133 6.95 12.28 7.04
C PHE A 133 6.28 11.04 6.44
N CYS A 134 5.14 11.23 5.76
CA CYS A 134 4.41 10.13 5.14
C CYS A 134 5.18 9.51 3.98
N ASN A 135 6.01 10.27 3.26
CA ASN A 135 6.89 9.69 2.25
C ASN A 135 7.83 8.64 2.84
N PHE A 136 8.50 8.96 3.95
CA PHE A 136 9.38 8.04 4.66
C PHE A 136 8.62 6.84 5.25
N ALA A 137 7.49 7.09 5.91
CA ALA A 137 6.65 6.04 6.50
C ALA A 137 6.13 5.04 5.44
N TRP A 138 5.83 5.49 4.22
CA TRP A 138 5.49 4.59 3.11
C TRP A 138 6.66 3.71 2.69
N GLY A 139 7.88 4.24 2.69
CA GLY A 139 9.09 3.45 2.41
C GLY A 139 9.25 2.29 3.41
N GLU A 140 9.07 2.55 4.71
CA GLU A 140 9.12 1.52 5.75
C GLU A 140 7.97 0.51 5.62
N THR A 141 6.74 1.01 5.40
CA THR A 141 5.55 0.16 5.23
C THR A 141 5.69 -0.78 4.03
N LEU A 142 6.17 -0.28 2.89
CA LEU A 142 6.39 -1.10 1.69
C LEU A 142 7.55 -2.09 1.85
N LEU A 143 8.53 -1.80 2.70
CA LEU A 143 9.57 -2.77 3.07
C LEU A 143 8.97 -3.96 3.83
N MET A 144 7.99 -3.74 4.71
CA MET A 144 7.29 -4.82 5.41
C MET A 144 6.56 -5.74 4.43
N LEU A 145 5.87 -5.18 3.42
CA LEU A 145 5.25 -5.96 2.35
C LEU A 145 6.28 -6.81 1.60
N LYS A 146 7.41 -6.20 1.19
CA LYS A 146 8.48 -6.91 0.49
C LYS A 146 8.99 -8.10 1.31
N GLN A 147 9.33 -7.88 2.58
CA GLN A 147 9.84 -8.91 3.47
C GLN A 147 8.85 -10.05 3.67
N TRP A 148 7.56 -9.72 3.85
CA TRP A 148 6.52 -10.73 3.99
C TRP A 148 6.35 -11.56 2.71
N CYS A 149 6.30 -10.92 1.54
CA CYS A 149 6.17 -11.60 0.26
C CYS A 149 7.38 -12.48 -0.10
N GLU A 150 8.58 -12.14 0.35
CA GLU A 150 9.81 -12.91 0.05
C GLU A 150 10.09 -14.05 1.04
N SER A 151 9.45 -14.05 2.22
CA SER A 151 9.67 -15.06 3.26
C SER A 151 8.58 -16.13 3.37
N SER A 152 7.41 -15.89 2.76
CA SER A 152 6.23 -16.78 2.86
C SER A 152 6.07 -17.80 1.74
#